data_AF-C1B9T8-F1
#
_entry.id   AF-C1B9T8-F1
#
_cell.length_a   1.000
_cell.length_b   1.000
_cell.length_c   1.000
_cell.angle_alpha   90.00
_cell.angle_beta   90.00
_cell.angle_gamma   90.00
#
_symmetry.space_group_name_H-M   'P 1'
#
loop_
_entity.id
_entity.type
_entity.pdbx_description
1 polymer ?
#
loop_
_entity_poly.entity_id
_entity_poly.type
_entity_poly.pdbx_seq_one_letter_code
_entity_poly.pdbx_strand_id
1 'polypeptide(L)' 'MRPESNWPGKVRYAFLISGALSDRVLAAFPELDVSDVTTGDTTLYGPVDSPTDLRGMLARFDALGLTVIEMRRLPD' A
#
# COMPACT_ATOMS: atom_id res chain seq x y z
N MET A 1 -10.67 -13.51 -25.46
CA MET A 1 -10.52 -14.19 -24.16
C MET A 1 -9.50 -13.39 -23.37
N ARG A 2 -9.93 -12.52 -22.45
CA ARG A 2 -9.01 -11.73 -21.61
C ARG A 2 -8.60 -12.63 -20.43
N PRO A 3 -7.33 -12.62 -19.98
CA PRO A 3 -6.95 -13.40 -18.81
C PRO A 3 -7.75 -12.89 -17.62
N GLU A 4 -8.66 -13.74 -17.16
CA GLU A 4 -9.29 -13.71 -15.85
C GLU A 4 -8.21 -13.37 -14.81
N SER A 5 -8.26 -12.14 -14.30
CA SER A 5 -7.48 -11.77 -13.12
C SER A 5 -8.07 -12.58 -11.99
N ASN A 6 -7.43 -13.70 -11.62
CA ASN A 6 -7.73 -14.52 -10.45
C ASN A 6 -7.44 -13.77 -9.14
N TRP A 7 -7.80 -12.49 -9.10
CA TRP A 7 -7.75 -11.67 -7.92
C TRP A 7 -9.01 -12.02 -7.13
N PRO A 8 -8.89 -12.68 -5.96
CA PRO A 8 -10.05 -12.82 -5.10
C PRO A 8 -10.55 -11.39 -4.80
N GLY A 9 -11.87 -11.17 -4.84
CA GLY A 9 -12.43 -9.84 -4.60
C GLY A 9 -11.82 -9.21 -3.35
N LYS A 10 -11.27 -8.00 -3.50
CA LYS A 10 -10.51 -7.24 -2.49
C LYS A 10 -9.39 -8.03 -1.79
N VAL A 11 -8.19 -8.00 -2.36
CA VAL A 11 -6.97 -8.49 -1.71
C VAL A 11 -6.37 -7.39 -0.85
N ARG A 12 -6.02 -7.67 0.40
CA ARG A 12 -5.27 -6.74 1.24
C ARG A 12 -3.78 -6.84 0.98
N TYR A 13 -3.15 -5.69 0.80
CA TYR A 13 -1.70 -5.56 0.69
C TYR A 13 -1.16 -4.77 1.86
N ALA A 14 -0.02 -5.22 2.38
CA ALA A 14 0.82 -4.49 3.32
C ALA A 14 2.05 -3.97 2.59
N PHE A 15 2.35 -2.70 2.77
CA PHE A 15 3.50 -1.98 2.23
C PHE A 15 4.31 -1.46 3.41
N LEU A 16 5.53 -1.98 3.57
CA LEU A 16 6.49 -1.43 4.50
C LEU A 16 7.19 -0.26 3.82
N ILE A 17 7.04 0.93 4.39
CA ILE A 17 7.67 2.17 3.93
C ILE A 17 8.86 2.47 4.84
N SER A 18 9.99 2.84 4.24
CA SER A 18 11.14 3.34 5.00
C SER A 18 10.87 4.74 5.51
N GLY A 19 11.13 4.97 6.78
CA GLY A 19 10.91 6.24 7.45
C GLY A 19 9.59 6.29 8.21
N ALA A 20 9.50 7.29 9.09
CA ALA A 20 8.26 7.64 9.75
C ALA A 20 7.39 8.48 8.80
N LEU A 21 6.18 7.99 8.49
CA LEU A 21 5.20 8.78 7.76
C LEU A 21 4.62 9.85 8.69
N SER A 22 4.59 11.10 8.22
CA SER A 22 3.87 12.17 8.92
C SER A 22 2.36 12.04 8.68
N ASP A 23 1.53 12.56 9.60
CA ASP A 23 0.07 12.59 9.47
C ASP A 23 -0.41 13.16 8.12
N ARG A 24 0.34 14.10 7.53
CA ARG A 24 0.05 14.65 6.19
C ARG A 24 0.10 13.60 5.08
N VAL A 25 1.08 12.70 5.15
CA VAL A 25 1.23 11.61 4.20
C VAL A 25 0.10 10.61 4.41
N LEU A 26 -0.19 10.26 5.66
CA LEU A 26 -1.31 9.38 6.01
C LEU A 26 -2.65 9.95 5.52
N ALA A 27 -2.85 11.27 5.65
CA ALA A 27 -4.04 11.95 5.14
C ALA A 27 -4.15 11.96 3.61
N ALA A 28 -3.05 11.74 2.88
CA ALA A 28 -3.08 11.57 1.42
C ALA A 28 -3.58 10.17 1.01
N PHE A 29 -3.61 9.22 1.94
CA PHE A 29 -4.05 7.85 1.72
C PHE A 29 -5.14 7.43 2.72
N PRO A 30 -6.32 8.07 2.70
CA PRO A 30 -7.42 7.71 3.60
C PRO A 30 -7.98 6.31 3.33
N GLU A 31 -7.66 5.73 2.17
CA GLU A 31 -8.03 4.36 1.77
C GLU A 31 -7.09 3.31 2.36
N LEU A 32 -5.94 3.74 2.90
CA LEU A 32 -4.93 2.90 3.54
C LEU A 32 -4.94 3.12 5.05
N ASP A 33 -4.88 2.02 5.79
CA ASP A 33 -4.68 2.06 7.23
C ASP A 33 -3.19 1.89 7.59
N VAL A 34 -2.78 2.51 8.70
CA VAL A 34 -1.44 2.31 9.25
C VAL A 34 -1.50 1.15 10.22
N SER A 35 -0.71 0.09 9.98
CA SER A 35 -0.71 -1.09 10.85
C SER A 35 0.23 -0.91 12.02
N ASP A 36 1.47 -0.55 11.72
CA ASP A 36 2.56 -0.55 12.68
C ASP A 36 3.62 0.46 12.24
N VAL A 37 4.03 1.31 13.18
CA VAL A 37 5.19 2.18 13.01
C VAL A 37 6.29 1.62 13.88
N THR A 38 7.09 0.72 13.30
CA THR A 38 8.30 0.21 13.94
C THR A 38 9.38 1.30 13.87
N THR A 39 10.34 1.31 14.79
CA THR A 39 11.36 2.36 14.93
C THR A 39 12.09 2.68 13.62
N GLY A 40 11.57 3.66 12.87
CA GLY A 40 12.11 4.10 11.58
C GLY A 40 11.38 3.60 10.34
N ASP A 41 10.38 2.72 10.43
CA ASP A 41 9.63 2.20 9.28
C ASP A 41 8.11 2.23 9.54
N THR A 42 7.33 2.48 8.50
CA THR A 42 5.86 2.56 8.60
C THR A 42 5.19 1.51 7.72
N THR A 43 4.38 0.65 8.31
CA THR A 43 3.58 -0.32 7.58
C THR A 43 2.22 0.25 7.25
N LEU A 44 1.93 0.41 5.96
CA LEU A 44 0.60 0.75 5.43
C LEU A 44 -0.08 -0.52 4.92
N TYR A 45 -1.36 -0.69 5.17
CA TYR A 45 -2.13 -1.79 4.61
C TYR A 45 -3.48 -1.32 4.09
N GLY A 46 -3.94 -1.93 3.01
CA GLY A 46 -5.25 -1.58 2.47
C GLY A 46 -5.74 -2.55 1.41
N PRO A 47 -7.05 -2.50 1.12
CA PRO A 47 -7.66 -3.30 0.07
C PRO A 47 -7.24 -2.77 -1.29
N VAL A 48 -6.76 -3.66 -2.16
CA VAL A 48 -6.45 -3.36 -3.55
C VAL A 48 -7.47 -4.07 -4.43
N ASP A 49 -8.28 -3.27 -5.12
CA ASP A 49 -9.33 -3.77 -6.00
C ASP A 49 -8.77 -4.26 -7.35
N SER A 50 -7.65 -3.70 -7.82
CA SER A 50 -7.03 -4.12 -9.08
C SER A 50 -5.53 -3.81 -9.16
N PRO A 51 -4.78 -4.45 -10.07
CA PRO A 51 -3.38 -4.10 -10.33
C PRO A 51 -3.17 -2.65 -10.78
N THR A 52 -4.17 -2.03 -11.42
CA THR A 52 -4.12 -0.62 -11.81
C THR A 52 -4.16 0.29 -10.59
N ASP A 53 -5.01 -0.05 -9.63
CA ASP A 53 -5.15 0.68 -8.38
C ASP A 53 -3.85 0.63 -7.57
N LEU A 54 -3.28 -0.57 -7.43
CA LEU A 54 -1.94 -0.78 -6.86
C LEU A 54 -0.88 0.10 -7.52
N ARG A 55 -0.81 0.11 -8.86
CA ARG A 55 0.17 0.93 -9.59
C ARG A 55 -0.04 2.42 -9.32
N GLY A 56 -1.30 2.86 -9.20
CA GLY A 56 -1.64 4.24 -8.82
C GLY A 56 -1.13 4.59 -7.42
N MET A 57 -1.29 3.68 -6.45
CA MET A 57 -0.78 3.86 -5.09
C MET A 57 0.76 3.94 -5.07
N LEU A 58 1.44 3.03 -5.77
CA LEU A 58 2.90 3.04 -5.89
C LEU A 58 3.42 4.35 -6.50
N ALA A 59 2.76 4.85 -7.55
CA ALA A 59 3.11 6.13 -8.16
C ALA A 59 2.92 7.31 -7.19
N ARG A 60 1.90 7.28 -6.34
CA ARG A 60 1.69 8.31 -5.30
C ARG A 60 2.76 8.23 -4.20
N PHE A 61 3.17 7.03 -3.80
CA PHE A 61 4.28 6.87 -2.87
C PHE A 61 5.57 7.46 -3.43
N ASP A 62 5.90 7.13 -4.69
CA ASP A 62 7.07 7.66 -5.39
C ASP A 62 7.02 9.19 -5.54
N ALA A 63 5.86 9.75 -5.90
CA ALA A 63 5.64 11.20 -6.00
C ALA A 63 5.82 11.94 -4.66
N LEU A 64 5.59 11.27 -3.53
CA LEU A 64 5.81 11.80 -2.19
C LEU A 64 7.25 11.56 -1.68
N GLY A 65 8.09 10.86 -2.45
CA GLY A 65 9.44 10.48 -2.05
C GLY A 65 9.49 9.36 -1.01
N LEU A 66 8.45 8.52 -0.96
CA LEU A 66 8.34 7.41 -0.03
C LEU A 66 8.95 6.15 -0.64
N THR A 67 9.85 5.51 0.09
CA THR A 67 10.50 4.28 -0.35
C THR A 67 9.77 3.07 0.21
N VAL A 68 9.14 2.27 -0.66
CA VAL A 68 8.57 0.97 -0.28
C VAL A 68 9.72 -0.03 -0.12
N ILE A 69 9.99 -0.43 1.12
CA ILE A 69 10.97 -1.45 1.50
C ILE A 69 10.45 -2.84 1.14
N GLU A 70 9.20 -3.12 1.49
CA GLU A 70 8.61 -4.45 1.35
C GLU A 70 7.14 -4.35 0.97
N MET A 71 6.67 -5.30 0.16
CA MET A 71 5.27 -5.40 -0.21
C MET A 71 4.81 -6.85 -0.02
N ARG A 72 3.91 -7.07 0.91
CA ARG A 72 3.35 -8.39 1.22
C ARG A 72 1.86 -8.42 0.93
N ARG A 73 1.42 -9.47 0.24
CA ARG A 73 -0.01 -9.78 0.12
C ARG A 73 -0.45 -10.46 1.41
N LEU A 74 -1.45 -9.89 2.09
CA LEU A 74 -2.06 -10.53 3.24
C LEU A 74 -3.09 -11.56 2.74
N PRO A 75 -3.01 -12.82 3.19
CA PRO A 75 -4.12 -13.75 3.04
C PRO A 75 -5.25 -13.28 3.97
N ASP A 76 -6.42 -13.00 3.42
CA ASP A 76 -7.66 -12.80 4.20
C ASP A 76 -8.26 -14.17 4.55
#